data_AF-A0A523D4M9-F1
#
_entry.id   AF-A0A523D4M9-F1
#
_cell.length_a   1.000
_cell.length_b   1.000
_cell.length_c   1.000
_cell.angle_alpha   90.00
_cell.angle_beta   90.00
_cell.angle_gamma   90.00
#
_symmetry.space_group_name_H-M   'P 1'
#
loop_
_entity.id
_entity.type
_entity.pdbx_description
1 polymer ?
#
loop_
_entity_poly.entity_id
_entity_poly.type
_entity_poly.pdbx_seq_one_letter_code
_entity_poly.pdbx_strand_id
1 'polypeptide(L)'
;MIVVAGPSAAGKTTLVRQLRRGLLPELASRLDMGDFHLWHYTTGEKDPPPPDARRIFLDYNASLYYRQGRPYEEDERLDVVKQAQRVWFVTVWTPPARLGRQYLADHLRRAHPVGYKVMQRLGYALPGGTRQRMTAGLLDAALRSRHRGWLLGSYREPFARQFANLYADPLKVIRLYRNWLAFCSLHQGRTVDSLVVQFYRRLEIQTPDEWQRATRASVPQESS
;
A
#
# COMPACT_ATOMS: atom_id res chain seq x y z
N MET A 1 -3.55 4.68 19.06
CA MET A 1 -2.64 4.67 17.90
C MET A 1 -3.36 4.08 16.70
N ILE A 2 -3.10 4.58 15.49
CA ILE A 2 -3.59 4.01 14.23
C ILE A 2 -2.36 3.66 13.38
N VAL A 3 -2.30 2.42 12.90
CA VAL A 3 -1.29 1.95 11.95
C VAL A 3 -1.97 1.78 10.61
N VAL A 4 -1.68 2.67 9.65
CA VAL A 4 -2.13 2.49 8.27
C VAL A 4 -1.09 1.72 7.50
N ALA A 5 -1.43 0.50 7.13
CA ALA A 5 -0.51 -0.43 6.49
C ALA A 5 -0.96 -0.84 5.10
N GLY A 6 0.00 -1.29 4.31
CA GLY A 6 -0.23 -1.77 2.95
C GLY A 6 1.04 -1.66 2.10
N PRO A 7 1.11 -2.36 0.97
CA PRO A 7 2.24 -2.30 0.06
C PRO A 7 2.47 -0.88 -0.50
N SER A 8 3.64 -0.67 -1.11
CA SER A 8 3.89 0.51 -1.92
C SER A 8 2.81 0.66 -3.00
N ALA A 9 2.41 1.90 -3.29
CA ALA A 9 1.34 2.25 -4.23
C ALA A 9 -0.10 1.79 -3.88
N ALA A 10 -0.35 1.18 -2.72
CA ALA A 10 -1.72 0.82 -2.27
C ALA A 10 -2.63 2.04 -2.00
N GLY A 11 -2.08 3.26 -1.95
CA GLY A 11 -2.85 4.48 -1.73
C GLY A 11 -2.90 4.97 -0.29
N LYS A 12 -2.10 4.41 0.63
CA LYS A 12 -2.01 4.84 2.05
C LYS A 12 -1.98 6.36 2.22
N THR A 13 -1.03 7.05 1.59
CA THR A 13 -0.92 8.51 1.65
C THR A 13 -2.19 9.24 1.19
N THR A 14 -2.89 8.70 0.19
CA THR A 14 -4.18 9.25 -0.25
C THR A 14 -5.27 9.06 0.81
N LEU A 15 -5.34 7.87 1.43
CA LEU A 15 -6.26 7.59 2.53
C LEU A 15 -6.04 8.57 3.70
N VAL A 16 -4.79 8.70 4.17
CA VAL A 16 -4.44 9.63 5.26
C VAL A 16 -4.83 11.06 4.91
N ARG A 17 -4.50 11.50 3.69
CA ARG A 17 -4.85 12.84 3.23
C ARG A 17 -6.36 13.07 3.17
N GLN A 18 -7.16 12.06 2.80
CA GLN A 18 -8.61 12.17 2.79
C GLN A 18 -9.20 12.20 4.20
N LEU A 19 -8.68 11.38 5.14
CA LEU A 19 -9.04 11.45 6.56
C LEU A 19 -8.74 12.84 7.14
N ARG A 20 -7.55 13.40 6.86
CA ARG A 20 -7.15 14.76 7.26
C ARG A 20 -8.09 15.87 6.81
N ARG A 21 -8.76 15.65 5.69
CA ARG A 21 -9.68 16.61 5.07
C ARG A 21 -11.13 16.37 5.48
N GLY A 22 -11.41 15.42 6.38
CA GLY A 22 -12.77 15.06 6.77
C GLY A 22 -13.58 14.40 5.65
N LEU A 23 -12.92 13.87 4.59
CA LEU A 23 -13.60 13.30 3.43
C LEU A 23 -14.03 11.84 3.63
N LEU A 24 -13.68 11.22 4.75
CA LEU A 24 -14.01 9.83 5.08
C LEU A 24 -14.62 9.74 6.48
N PRO A 25 -15.80 10.38 6.70
CA PRO A 25 -16.42 10.45 8.03
C PRO A 25 -16.78 9.07 8.60
N GLU A 26 -17.21 8.12 7.75
CA GLU A 26 -17.52 6.75 8.18
C GLU A 26 -16.28 6.05 8.76
N LEU A 27 -15.14 6.12 8.08
CA LEU A 27 -13.90 5.52 8.57
C LEU A 27 -13.39 6.23 9.83
N ALA A 28 -13.45 7.56 9.87
CA ALA A 28 -13.04 8.34 11.03
C ALA A 28 -13.87 8.02 12.28
N SER A 29 -15.18 7.81 12.11
CA SER A 29 -16.09 7.40 13.18
C SER A 29 -15.75 6.00 13.70
N ARG A 30 -15.53 5.01 12.82
CA ARG A 30 -15.14 3.65 13.25
C ARG A 30 -13.82 3.63 14.02
N LEU A 31 -12.88 4.47 13.63
CA LEU A 31 -11.56 4.58 14.25
C LEU A 31 -11.55 5.43 15.54
N ASP A 32 -12.70 5.99 15.94
CA ASP A 32 -12.82 6.89 17.10
C ASP A 32 -11.75 8.01 17.09
N MET A 33 -11.57 8.64 15.91
CA MET A 33 -10.46 9.56 15.71
C MET A 33 -10.64 10.91 16.42
N GLY A 34 -11.87 11.34 16.65
CA GLY A 34 -12.18 12.72 17.00
C GLY A 34 -11.55 13.70 16.02
N ASP A 35 -11.00 14.80 16.52
CA ASP A 35 -10.27 15.78 15.70
C ASP A 35 -8.92 15.22 15.20
N PHE A 36 -8.75 15.18 13.86
CA PHE A 36 -7.53 14.74 13.20
C PHE A 36 -6.33 15.64 13.55
N HIS A 37 -6.52 16.94 13.77
CA HIS A 37 -5.41 17.87 14.01
C HIS A 37 -4.61 17.53 15.27
N LEU A 38 -5.18 16.74 16.18
CA LEU A 38 -4.54 16.23 17.39
C LEU A 38 -3.68 14.98 17.15
N TRP A 39 -3.65 14.44 15.93
CA TRP A 39 -2.88 13.25 15.57
C TRP A 39 -1.50 13.61 15.00
N HIS A 40 -0.46 13.06 15.61
CA HIS A 40 0.89 13.10 15.08
C HIS A 40 1.06 12.05 13.98
N TYR A 41 1.43 12.48 12.79
CA TYR A 41 1.67 11.60 11.64
C TYR A 41 3.15 11.28 11.51
N THR A 42 3.50 9.99 11.38
CA THR A 42 4.87 9.52 11.27
C THR A 42 4.99 8.32 10.31
N THR A 43 6.18 8.12 9.74
CA THR A 43 6.55 6.88 9.02
C THR A 43 7.50 5.99 9.84
N GLY A 44 7.74 6.32 11.11
CA GLY A 44 8.65 5.65 12.05
C GLY A 44 10.14 5.93 11.81
N GLU A 45 10.62 5.77 10.57
CA GLU A 45 12.06 5.68 10.30
C GLU A 45 12.80 7.04 10.26
N LYS A 46 12.11 8.11 9.82
CA LYS A 46 12.72 9.44 9.62
C LYS A 46 12.19 10.52 10.55
N ASP A 47 11.17 10.18 11.33
CA ASP A 47 10.38 11.14 12.09
C ASP A 47 9.72 10.42 13.26
N PRO A 48 10.50 9.94 14.26
CA PRO A 48 9.93 9.23 15.39
C PRO A 48 8.91 10.12 16.11
N PRO A 49 7.79 9.55 16.60
CA PRO A 49 6.79 10.35 17.30
C PRO A 49 7.39 10.97 18.57
N PRO A 50 6.95 12.18 18.97
CA PRO A 50 7.31 12.76 20.26
C PRO A 50 7.02 11.79 21.42
N PRO A 51 7.87 11.74 22.47
CA PRO A 51 7.68 10.82 23.60
C PRO A 51 6.32 10.96 24.30
N ASP A 52 5.70 12.14 24.24
CA ASP A 52 4.42 12.49 24.86
C ASP A 52 3.23 12.41 23.88
N ALA A 53 3.44 11.96 22.64
CA ALA A 53 2.40 11.89 21.62
C ALA A 53 1.31 10.87 21.98
N ARG A 54 0.13 11.37 22.39
CA ARG A 54 -1.01 10.53 22.78
C ARG A 54 -1.76 9.90 21.59
N ARG A 55 -1.68 10.53 20.42
CA ARG A 55 -2.40 10.12 19.20
C ARG A 55 -1.43 10.03 18.05
N ILE A 56 -1.03 8.80 17.72
CA ILE A 56 -0.04 8.52 16.67
C ILE A 56 -0.73 7.87 15.49
N PHE A 57 -0.43 8.37 14.30
CA PHE A 57 -0.79 7.81 13.01
C PHE A 57 0.48 7.34 12.31
N LEU A 58 0.70 6.03 12.25
CA LEU A 58 1.87 5.41 11.64
C LEU A 58 1.55 4.96 10.20
N ASP A 59 2.17 5.56 9.19
CA ASP A 59 2.16 5.04 7.81
C ASP A 59 3.23 3.95 7.67
N TYR A 60 2.76 2.70 7.64
CA TYR A 60 3.61 1.52 7.59
C TYR A 60 3.57 0.86 6.20
N ASN A 61 4.75 0.53 5.67
CA ASN A 61 4.86 -0.18 4.41
C ASN A 61 4.99 -1.69 4.63
N ALA A 62 3.88 -2.42 4.56
CA ALA A 62 3.85 -3.87 4.74
C ALA A 62 4.77 -4.63 3.77
N SER A 63 5.09 -4.06 2.60
CA SER A 63 6.02 -4.69 1.66
C SER A 63 7.49 -4.71 2.12
N LEU A 64 7.83 -4.11 3.26
CA LEU A 64 9.16 -4.16 3.86
C LEU A 64 9.60 -5.60 4.18
N TYR A 65 8.67 -6.45 4.63
CA TYR A 65 8.92 -7.89 4.83
C TYR A 65 9.55 -8.53 3.59
N TYR A 66 8.96 -8.28 2.42
CA TYR A 66 9.44 -8.82 1.15
C TYR A 66 10.79 -8.23 0.73
N ARG A 67 11.04 -6.96 1.09
CA ARG A 67 12.29 -6.26 0.77
C ARG A 67 13.47 -6.75 1.61
N GLN A 68 13.23 -6.99 2.89
CA GLN A 68 14.28 -7.26 3.87
C GLN A 68 14.40 -8.75 4.24
N GLY A 69 13.38 -9.55 3.92
CA GLY A 69 13.29 -10.95 4.37
C GLY A 69 13.13 -11.09 5.88
N ARG A 70 12.81 -9.99 6.58
CA ARG A 70 12.66 -9.95 8.03
C ARG A 70 11.19 -10.05 8.42
N PRO A 71 10.83 -10.88 9.42
CA PRO A 71 9.51 -10.89 10.04
C PRO A 71 9.07 -9.50 10.52
N TYR A 72 7.76 -9.28 10.62
CA TYR A 72 7.22 -7.98 11.07
C TYR A 72 7.52 -7.74 12.56
N GLU A 73 7.63 -8.81 13.33
CA GLU A 73 7.94 -8.85 14.75
C GLU A 73 9.34 -8.26 15.05
N GLU A 74 10.23 -8.26 14.06
CA GLU A 74 11.60 -7.74 14.13
C GLU A 74 11.73 -6.30 13.58
N ASP A 75 10.65 -5.69 13.06
CA ASP A 75 10.71 -4.29 12.59
C ASP A 75 10.55 -3.33 13.77
N GLU A 76 11.65 -2.67 14.16
CA GLU A 76 11.71 -1.68 15.24
C GLU A 76 10.67 -0.55 15.09
N ARG A 77 10.21 -0.26 13.86
CA ARG A 77 9.13 0.71 13.62
C ARG A 77 7.81 0.32 14.26
N LEU A 78 7.62 -0.97 14.51
CA LEU A 78 6.43 -1.51 15.15
C LEU A 78 6.60 -1.64 16.67
N ASP A 79 7.75 -1.29 17.26
CA ASP A 79 7.92 -1.32 18.72
C ASP A 79 7.01 -0.31 19.42
N VAL A 80 6.70 0.82 18.79
CA VAL A 80 5.72 1.80 19.31
C VAL A 80 4.31 1.20 19.45
N VAL A 81 3.98 0.16 18.68
CA VAL A 81 2.71 -0.57 18.82
C VAL A 81 2.62 -1.24 20.19
N LYS A 82 3.74 -1.78 20.71
CA LYS A 82 3.80 -2.47 22.01
C LYS A 82 3.54 -1.52 23.19
N GLN A 83 3.79 -0.23 23.00
CA GLN A 83 3.62 0.81 24.02
C GLN A 83 2.23 1.48 23.95
N ALA A 84 1.49 1.28 22.87
CA ALA A 84 0.21 1.93 22.67
C ALA A 84 -0.89 1.28 23.52
N GLN A 85 -1.63 2.11 24.28
CA GLN A 85 -2.77 1.64 25.07
C GLN A 85 -3.87 1.02 24.19
N ARG A 86 -4.09 1.60 22.99
CA ARG A 86 -5.05 1.12 21.99
C ARG A 86 -4.45 1.23 20.59
N VAL A 87 -4.65 0.22 19.76
CA VAL A 87 -4.15 0.16 18.39
C VAL A 87 -5.27 -0.19 17.43
N TRP A 88 -5.36 0.59 16.36
CA TRP A 88 -6.13 0.23 15.17
C TRP A 88 -5.20 -0.09 14.02
N PHE A 89 -5.24 -1.33 13.53
CA PHE A 89 -4.59 -1.70 12.28
C PHE A 89 -5.54 -1.43 11.12
N VAL A 90 -5.16 -0.54 10.21
CA VAL A 90 -5.94 -0.17 9.03
C VAL A 90 -5.16 -0.61 7.80
N THR A 91 -5.53 -1.76 7.26
CA THR A 91 -4.90 -2.35 6.08
C THR A 91 -5.53 -1.83 4.81
N VAL A 92 -4.78 -1.10 4.00
CA VAL A 92 -5.24 -0.59 2.71
C VAL A 92 -5.17 -1.68 1.65
N TRP A 93 -6.32 -2.26 1.34
CA TRP A 93 -6.44 -3.30 0.32
C TRP A 93 -6.53 -2.69 -1.08
N THR A 94 -5.73 -3.25 -1.99
CA THR A 94 -5.76 -2.92 -3.42
C THR A 94 -5.59 -4.22 -4.22
N PRO A 95 -6.50 -4.54 -5.16
CA PRO A 95 -6.38 -5.73 -5.99
C PRO A 95 -5.02 -5.79 -6.72
N PRO A 96 -4.39 -6.98 -6.86
CA PRO A 96 -3.03 -7.10 -7.39
C PRO A 96 -2.83 -6.43 -8.76
N ALA A 97 -3.76 -6.66 -9.70
CA ALA A 97 -3.72 -6.05 -11.03
C ALA A 97 -3.80 -4.52 -11.02
N ARG A 98 -4.45 -3.93 -10.01
CA ARG A 98 -4.47 -2.47 -9.82
C ARG A 98 -3.17 -2.00 -9.18
N LEU A 99 -2.71 -2.71 -8.15
CA LEU A 99 -1.50 -2.38 -7.41
C LEU A 99 -0.27 -2.34 -8.33
N GLY A 100 -0.09 -3.36 -9.19
CA GLY A 100 1.01 -3.39 -10.17
C GLY A 100 0.97 -2.20 -11.14
N ARG A 101 -0.23 -1.83 -11.63
CA ARG A 101 -0.39 -0.65 -12.49
C ARG A 101 -0.08 0.65 -11.75
N GLN A 102 -0.52 0.80 -10.51
CA GLN A 102 -0.25 1.99 -9.70
C GLN A 102 1.25 2.11 -9.36
N TYR A 103 1.88 1.00 -8.97
CA TYR A 103 3.32 0.96 -8.69
C TYR A 103 4.12 1.38 -9.91
N LEU A 104 3.83 0.78 -11.06
CA LEU A 104 4.49 1.12 -12.31
C LEU A 104 4.28 2.59 -12.69
N ALA A 105 3.05 3.08 -12.62
CA ALA A 105 2.75 4.47 -12.93
C ALA A 105 3.50 5.44 -12.00
N ASP A 106 3.64 5.10 -10.72
CA ASP A 106 4.42 5.87 -9.76
C ASP A 106 5.92 5.81 -10.06
N HIS A 107 6.44 4.62 -10.42
CA HIS A 107 7.82 4.42 -10.81
C HIS A 107 8.17 5.24 -12.06
N LEU A 108 7.36 5.15 -13.12
CA LEU A 108 7.53 5.93 -14.34
C LEU A 108 7.45 7.44 -14.08
N ARG A 109 6.54 7.88 -13.20
CA ARG A 109 6.43 9.31 -12.83
C ARG A 109 7.68 9.82 -12.14
N ARG A 110 8.31 9.01 -11.28
CA ARG A 110 9.55 9.37 -10.56
C ARG A 110 10.78 9.32 -11.45
N ALA A 111 10.89 8.29 -12.29
CA ALA A 111 12.02 8.13 -13.20
C ALA A 111 11.99 9.13 -14.35
N HIS A 112 10.79 9.44 -14.89
CA HIS A 112 10.61 10.23 -16.11
C HIS A 112 9.47 11.25 -15.97
N PRO A 113 9.60 12.29 -15.14
CA PRO A 113 8.49 13.20 -14.84
C PRO A 113 7.96 13.94 -16.09
N VAL A 114 8.85 14.33 -17.01
CA VAL A 114 8.47 15.01 -18.26
C VAL A 114 7.81 14.03 -19.23
N GLY A 115 8.44 12.88 -19.49
CA GLY A 115 7.90 11.84 -20.37
C GLY A 115 6.55 11.29 -19.89
N TYR A 116 6.39 11.13 -18.57
CA TYR A 116 5.12 10.71 -17.97
C TYR A 116 4.01 11.74 -18.17
N LYS A 117 4.29 13.06 -18.06
CA LYS A 117 3.31 14.11 -18.35
C LYS A 117 2.87 14.10 -19.82
N VAL A 118 3.82 13.91 -20.75
CA VAL A 118 3.52 13.79 -22.18
C VAL A 118 2.68 12.54 -22.45
N MET A 119 3.08 11.38 -21.93
CA MET A 119 2.31 10.13 -22.06
C MET A 119 0.92 10.22 -21.43
N GLN A 120 0.77 10.91 -20.29
CA GLN A 120 -0.55 11.17 -19.73
C GLN A 120 -1.40 11.97 -20.70
N ARG A 121 -0.91 13.11 -21.20
CA ARG A 121 -1.63 13.97 -22.17
C ARG A 121 -2.04 13.20 -23.43
N LEU A 122 -1.11 12.43 -24.01
CA LEU A 122 -1.38 11.60 -25.18
C LEU A 122 -2.39 10.47 -24.87
N GLY A 123 -2.26 9.82 -23.71
CA GLY A 123 -3.16 8.76 -23.27
C GLY A 123 -4.55 9.23 -22.86
N TYR A 124 -4.75 10.52 -22.55
CA TYR A 124 -6.07 11.11 -22.34
C TYR A 124 -6.84 11.33 -23.64
N ALA A 125 -6.17 11.33 -24.79
CA ALA A 125 -6.80 11.44 -26.11
C ALA A 125 -7.30 10.10 -26.68
N LEU A 126 -6.94 8.97 -26.06
CA LEU A 126 -7.28 7.63 -26.57
C LEU A 126 -8.45 6.99 -25.78
N PRO A 127 -9.40 6.32 -26.46
CA PRO A 127 -10.48 5.57 -25.80
C PRO A 127 -9.94 4.56 -24.78
N GLY A 128 -10.67 4.36 -23.68
CA GLY A 128 -10.19 3.66 -22.48
C GLY A 128 -9.65 2.24 -22.69
N GLY A 129 -10.13 1.52 -23.70
CA GLY A 129 -9.63 0.18 -24.06
C GLY A 129 -8.24 0.20 -24.70
N THR A 130 -7.96 1.17 -25.56
CA THR A 130 -6.68 1.33 -26.28
C THR A 130 -5.57 1.75 -25.33
N ARG A 131 -5.90 2.57 -24.32
CA ARG A 131 -4.97 3.05 -23.30
C ARG A 131 -4.33 1.90 -22.52
N GLN A 132 -5.12 0.90 -22.09
CA GLN A 132 -4.60 -0.24 -21.32
C GLN A 132 -3.63 -1.10 -22.14
N ARG A 133 -3.99 -1.42 -23.40
CA ARG A 133 -3.14 -2.22 -24.28
C ARG A 133 -1.84 -1.51 -24.64
N MET A 134 -1.89 -0.20 -24.93
CA MET A 134 -0.67 0.58 -25.19
C MET A 134 0.23 0.69 -23.97
N THR A 135 -0.31 0.94 -22.76
CA THR A 135 0.52 0.98 -21.55
C THR A 135 1.15 -0.37 -21.24
N ALA A 136 0.44 -1.48 -21.46
CA ALA A 136 0.99 -2.81 -21.30
C ALA A 136 2.06 -3.11 -22.35
N GLY A 137 1.83 -2.77 -23.63
CA GLY A 137 2.80 -2.99 -24.71
C GLY A 137 4.06 -2.12 -24.59
N LEU A 138 3.91 -0.84 -24.24
CA LEU A 138 5.04 0.06 -23.98
C LEU A 138 5.83 -0.36 -22.74
N LEU A 139 5.14 -0.87 -21.71
CA LEU A 139 5.79 -1.45 -20.55
C LEU A 139 6.61 -2.66 -20.93
N ASP A 140 6.00 -3.60 -21.65
CA ASP A 140 6.64 -4.85 -22.04
C ASP A 140 7.79 -4.58 -23.02
N ALA A 141 7.68 -3.55 -23.86
CA ALA A 141 8.75 -3.05 -24.70
C ALA A 141 9.86 -2.35 -23.90
N ALA A 142 9.53 -1.52 -22.92
CA ALA A 142 10.50 -0.86 -22.04
C ALA A 142 11.29 -1.87 -21.20
N LEU A 143 10.61 -2.91 -20.69
CA LEU A 143 11.23 -4.01 -19.94
C LEU A 143 12.12 -4.91 -20.81
N ARG A 144 11.76 -5.08 -22.09
CA ARG A 144 12.52 -5.89 -23.07
C ARG A 144 13.61 -5.14 -23.82
N SER A 145 13.56 -3.81 -23.91
CA SER A 145 14.54 -3.04 -24.66
C SER A 145 15.94 -3.08 -24.02
N ARG A 146 16.97 -3.23 -24.86
CA ARG A 146 18.40 -3.28 -24.49
C ARG A 146 18.93 -1.95 -23.90
N HIS A 147 18.14 -0.87 -23.95
CA HIS A 147 18.47 0.45 -23.38
C HIS A 147 18.10 0.57 -21.88
N ARG A 148 18.32 -0.50 -21.11
CA ARG A 148 18.09 -0.52 -19.65
C ARG A 148 18.86 0.58 -18.93
N GLY A 149 20.09 0.89 -19.37
CA GLY A 149 20.94 1.87 -18.71
C GLY A 149 20.45 3.33 -18.78
N TRP A 150 19.77 3.73 -19.86
CA TRP A 150 19.34 5.13 -20.04
C TRP A 150 17.99 5.43 -19.40
N LEU A 151 17.06 4.47 -19.38
CA LEU A 151 15.76 4.62 -18.72
C LEU A 151 15.80 4.39 -17.19
N LEU A 152 16.84 3.75 -16.67
CA LEU A 152 16.96 3.36 -15.23
C LEU A 152 18.14 4.02 -14.50
N GLY A 153 18.90 4.90 -15.18
CA GLY A 153 20.25 5.35 -14.81
C GLY A 153 20.45 6.13 -13.49
N SER A 154 19.49 6.16 -12.58
CA SER A 154 19.69 6.77 -11.25
C SER A 154 18.85 6.16 -10.13
N TYR A 155 18.02 5.15 -10.41
CA TYR A 155 17.27 4.44 -9.38
C TYR A 155 17.86 3.06 -9.15
N ARG A 156 18.23 2.76 -7.89
CA ARG A 156 18.77 1.46 -7.45
C ARG A 156 18.00 0.28 -8.06
N GLU A 157 18.52 -0.27 -9.16
CA GLU A 157 17.95 -1.36 -9.94
C GLU A 157 17.45 -2.59 -9.14
N PRO A 158 18.14 -3.05 -8.07
CA PRO A 158 17.70 -4.29 -7.41
C PRO A 158 16.32 -4.15 -6.76
N PHE A 159 15.97 -2.98 -6.22
CA PHE A 159 14.69 -2.80 -5.53
C PHE A 159 13.51 -2.71 -6.50
N ALA A 160 13.68 -1.99 -7.61
CA ALA A 160 12.64 -1.90 -8.63
C ALA A 160 12.30 -3.29 -9.20
N ARG A 161 13.32 -4.13 -9.40
CA ARG A 161 13.14 -5.52 -9.86
C ARG A 161 12.40 -6.38 -8.83
N GLN A 162 12.76 -6.30 -7.54
CA GLN A 162 12.07 -7.04 -6.48
C GLN A 162 10.58 -6.69 -6.41
N PHE A 163 10.24 -5.40 -6.44
CA PHE A 163 8.83 -4.96 -6.43
C PHE A 163 8.09 -5.30 -7.71
N ALA A 164 8.75 -5.19 -8.87
CA ALA A 164 8.16 -5.65 -10.13
C ALA A 164 7.83 -7.15 -10.05
N ASN A 165 8.74 -7.98 -9.52
CA ASN A 165 8.51 -9.41 -9.32
C ASN A 165 7.39 -9.70 -8.32
N LEU A 166 7.29 -8.92 -7.23
CA LEU A 166 6.21 -9.03 -6.26
C LEU A 166 4.85 -8.68 -6.89
N TYR A 167 4.77 -7.59 -7.64
CA TYR A 167 3.50 -7.10 -8.20
C TYR A 167 3.09 -7.73 -9.53
N ALA A 168 4.01 -8.45 -10.20
CA ALA A 168 3.70 -9.25 -11.38
C ALA A 168 2.94 -10.54 -11.05
N ASP A 169 3.01 -10.99 -9.80
CA ASP A 169 2.40 -12.24 -9.34
C ASP A 169 1.27 -11.95 -8.33
N PRO A 170 0.00 -12.15 -8.71
CA PRO A 170 -1.13 -11.93 -7.82
C PRO A 170 -1.05 -12.72 -6.52
N LEU A 171 -0.54 -13.95 -6.55
CA LEU A 171 -0.48 -14.84 -5.38
C LEU A 171 0.52 -14.32 -4.35
N LYS A 172 1.66 -13.78 -4.79
CA LYS A 172 2.62 -13.12 -3.89
C LYS A 172 2.03 -11.89 -3.22
N VAL A 173 1.24 -11.10 -3.94
CA VAL A 173 0.52 -9.95 -3.36
C VAL A 173 -0.49 -10.42 -2.32
N ILE A 174 -1.30 -11.44 -2.61
CA ILE A 174 -2.25 -11.99 -1.63
C ILE A 174 -1.52 -12.52 -0.39
N ARG A 175 -0.42 -13.26 -0.58
CA ARG A 175 0.41 -13.79 0.51
C ARG A 175 0.98 -12.67 1.37
N LEU A 176 1.42 -11.56 0.77
CA LEU A 176 1.88 -10.38 1.52
C LEU A 176 0.79 -9.85 2.46
N TYR A 177 -0.44 -9.66 1.98
CA TYR A 177 -1.55 -9.20 2.81
C TYR A 177 -1.91 -10.22 3.90
N ARG A 178 -1.93 -11.52 3.56
CA ARG A 178 -2.20 -12.58 4.55
C ARG A 178 -1.17 -12.58 5.67
N ASN A 179 0.12 -12.49 5.35
CA ASN A 179 1.18 -12.44 6.34
C ASN A 179 1.04 -11.20 7.23
N TRP A 180 0.72 -10.04 6.65
CA TRP A 180 0.47 -8.81 7.41
C TRP A 180 -0.73 -8.92 8.35
N LEU A 181 -1.84 -9.47 7.87
CA LEU A 181 -3.04 -9.65 8.70
C LEU A 181 -2.83 -10.70 9.79
N ALA A 182 -2.04 -11.76 9.51
CA ALA A 182 -1.63 -12.73 10.51
C ALA A 182 -0.82 -12.05 11.62
N PHE A 183 0.15 -11.21 11.28
CA PHE A 183 0.87 -10.39 12.27
C PHE A 183 -0.09 -9.52 13.10
N CYS A 184 -1.02 -8.81 12.46
CA CYS A 184 -2.02 -8.01 13.19
C CYS A 184 -2.86 -8.87 14.15
N SER A 185 -3.15 -10.13 13.78
CA SER A 185 -3.93 -11.05 14.61
C SER A 185 -3.19 -11.53 15.85
N LEU A 186 -1.85 -11.64 15.82
CA LEU A 186 -1.04 -11.99 16.99
C LEU A 186 -1.11 -10.92 18.09
N HIS A 187 -1.46 -9.70 17.73
CA HIS A 187 -1.66 -8.59 18.65
C HIS A 187 -3.11 -8.44 19.10
N GLN A 188 -4.05 -9.30 18.69
CA GLN A 188 -5.45 -9.20 19.10
C GLN A 188 -5.60 -9.47 20.60
N GLY A 189 -6.24 -8.52 21.28
CA GLY A 189 -6.50 -8.46 22.72
C GLY A 189 -7.46 -7.32 23.02
N ARG A 190 -7.70 -6.96 24.29
CA ARG A 190 -8.75 -5.99 24.68
C ARG A 190 -8.65 -4.61 24.02
N THR A 191 -7.53 -4.25 23.38
CA THR A 191 -7.30 -2.90 22.85
C THR A 191 -6.76 -2.86 21.42
N VAL A 192 -6.84 -3.97 20.68
CA VAL A 192 -6.36 -4.04 19.29
C VAL A 192 -7.48 -4.43 18.35
N ASP A 193 -7.81 -3.50 17.46
CA ASP A 193 -8.81 -3.65 16.42
C ASP A 193 -8.12 -3.69 15.03
N SER A 194 -8.68 -4.42 14.08
CA SER A 194 -8.14 -4.51 12.72
C SER A 194 -9.22 -4.35 11.66
N LEU A 195 -8.97 -3.50 10.68
CA LEU A 195 -9.84 -3.19 9.56
C LEU A 195 -9.08 -3.33 8.24
N VAL A 196 -9.78 -3.80 7.22
CA VAL A 196 -9.32 -3.79 5.83
C VAL A 196 -10.15 -2.77 5.05
N VAL A 197 -9.49 -1.79 4.45
CA VAL A 197 -10.12 -0.67 3.76
C VAL A 197 -9.79 -0.68 2.28
N GLN A 198 -10.83 -0.65 1.46
CA GLN A 198 -10.76 -0.37 0.03
C GLN A 198 -11.44 0.97 -0.24
N PHE A 199 -10.77 1.93 -0.91
CA PHE A 199 -11.32 3.30 -1.05
C PHE A 199 -11.16 3.91 -2.45
N TYR A 200 -10.81 3.12 -3.46
CA TYR A 200 -10.50 3.64 -4.80
C TYR A 200 -11.71 3.77 -5.76
N ARG A 201 -12.86 3.19 -5.42
CA ARG A 201 -14.12 3.26 -6.18
C ARG A 201 -15.25 3.74 -5.28
N ARG A 202 -15.42 3.01 -4.19
CA ARG A 202 -16.25 3.35 -3.03
C ARG A 202 -15.45 2.98 -1.78
N LEU A 203 -15.79 3.59 -0.66
CA LEU A 203 -15.27 3.17 0.64
C LEU A 203 -15.94 1.84 1.00
N GLU A 204 -15.14 0.80 1.18
CA GLU A 204 -15.55 -0.47 1.75
C GLU A 204 -14.65 -0.72 2.96
N ILE A 205 -15.26 -1.02 4.09
CA ILE A 205 -14.57 -1.32 5.34
C ILE A 205 -15.00 -2.71 5.75
N GLN A 206 -14.03 -3.61 5.84
CA GLN A 206 -14.21 -5.03 6.14
C GLN A 206 -13.38 -5.42 7.36
N THR A 207 -13.78 -6.48 8.03
CA THR A 207 -12.89 -7.21 8.95
C THR A 207 -11.88 -8.05 8.16
N PRO A 208 -10.75 -8.46 8.76
CA PRO A 208 -9.80 -9.37 8.12
C PRO A 208 -10.43 -10.67 7.61
N ASP A 209 -11.41 -11.23 8.33
CA ASP A 209 -12.10 -12.45 7.95
C ASP A 209 -13.03 -12.27 6.74
N GLU A 210 -13.76 -11.15 6.70
CA GLU A 210 -14.58 -10.78 5.55
C GLU A 210 -13.71 -10.62 4.30
N TRP A 211 -12.57 -9.92 4.43
CA TRP A 211 -11.61 -9.77 3.34
C TRP A 211 -11.06 -11.12 2.88
N GLN A 212 -10.70 -12.01 3.81
CA GLN A 212 -10.16 -13.34 3.51
C GLN A 212 -11.19 -14.20 2.74
N ARG A 213 -12.47 -14.17 3.14
CA ARG A 213 -13.56 -14.86 2.43
C ARG A 213 -13.76 -14.30 1.02
N ALA A 214 -13.85 -12.97 0.88
CA ALA A 214 -14.02 -12.32 -0.41
C ALA A 214 -12.85 -12.60 -1.36
N THR A 215 -11.62 -12.60 -0.84
CA THR A 215 -10.42 -12.82 -1.63
C THR A 215 -10.31 -14.27 -2.09
N ARG A 216 -10.64 -15.26 -1.24
CA ARG A 216 -10.63 -16.69 -1.63
C ARG A 216 -11.56 -16.99 -2.80
N ALA A 217 -12.72 -16.33 -2.88
CA ALA A 217 -13.64 -16.50 -3.99
C ALA A 217 -13.12 -15.92 -5.32
N SER A 218 -12.14 -15.01 -5.27
CA SER A 218 -11.67 -14.25 -6.44
C SER A 218 -10.33 -14.72 -7.02
N VAL A 219 -9.59 -15.57 -6.29
CA VAL A 219 -8.24 -16.00 -6.67
C VAL A 219 -8.34 -17.42 -7.24
N PRO A 220 -7.81 -17.69 -8.46
CA PRO A 220 -7.72 -19.04 -9.00
C PRO A 220 -7.02 -19.95 -7.98
N GLN A 221 -7.60 -21.11 -7.68
CA GLN A 221 -6.95 -22.06 -6.78
C GLN A 221 -5.61 -22.49 -7.39
N GLU A 222 -4.54 -22.44 -6.59
CA GLU A 222 -3.26 -23.02 -6.98
C GLU A 222 -3.51 -24.50 -7.28
N SER A 223 -3.33 -24.90 -8.54
CA SER A 223 -3.32 -26.32 -8.88
C SER A 223 -2.06 -26.92 -8.28
N SER A 224 -2.22 -27.61 -7.16
CA SER A 224 -1.16 -28.34 -6.45
C SER A 224 -0.51 -29.41 -7.30
#